data_AF-A0A9E5JWU8-F1
#
_entry.id   AF-A0A9E5JWU8-F1
#
_cell.length_a   1.000
_cell.length_b   1.000
_cell.length_c   1.000
_cell.angle_alpha   90.00
_cell.angle_beta   90.00
_cell.angle_gamma   90.00
#
_symmetry.space_group_name_H-M   'P 1'
#
loop_
_entity.id
_entity.type
_entity.pdbx_description
1 polymer ?
#
loop_
_entity_poly.entity_id
_entity_poly.type
_entity_poly.pdbx_seq_one_letter_code
_entity_poly.pdbx_strand_id
1 'polypeptide(L)'
;MSSRGVKEKTLPSPEEYLKQNPIHGGLLYYPGSFVDAGPMKLFHQFGGLRRFIHVDYRPHTSQGTYQRTTEGVFDASPETTPIGPEKFRARRWKDLWHSQVGERWEKETERSFGFKQEFRFGGPKKHVDFTFMSVDAIGAWKFLIRAGSLPDVVVMCADGLNWAEGGFGGEGRFYQEVKKAGHWPEFLFVGCSIPWPGYKQVSHSIVIGDGLPRSIYRREKKADRP
;
A
#
# COMPACT_ATOMS: atom_id res chain seq x y z
N MET A 1 -25.44 -17.67 -41.35
CA MET A 1 -25.68 -17.31 -39.93
C MET A 1 -24.43 -16.63 -39.41
N SER A 2 -24.51 -15.32 -39.13
CA SER A 2 -23.36 -14.51 -38.70
C SER A 2 -23.08 -14.77 -37.22
N SER A 3 -21.93 -15.39 -36.93
CA SER A 3 -21.38 -15.50 -35.58
C SER A 3 -21.00 -14.09 -35.11
N ARG A 4 -21.85 -13.50 -34.25
CA ARG A 4 -21.49 -12.29 -33.51
C ARG A 4 -20.26 -12.61 -32.67
N GLY A 5 -19.09 -12.17 -33.13
CA GLY A 5 -17.88 -12.17 -32.34
C GLY A 5 -18.15 -11.37 -31.07
N VAL A 6 -18.19 -12.06 -29.94
CA VAL A 6 -18.13 -11.42 -28.63
C VAL A 6 -16.76 -10.74 -28.61
N LYS A 7 -16.72 -9.41 -28.83
CA LYS A 7 -15.52 -8.62 -28.60
C LYS A 7 -15.17 -8.82 -27.13
N GLU A 8 -14.13 -9.61 -26.87
CA GLU A 8 -13.50 -9.68 -25.58
C GLU A 8 -13.20 -8.24 -25.16
N LYS A 9 -13.85 -7.77 -24.09
CA LYS A 9 -13.67 -6.40 -23.64
C LYS A 9 -12.27 -6.33 -23.05
N THR A 10 -11.30 -5.88 -23.84
CA THR A 10 -9.94 -5.66 -23.38
C THR A 10 -9.98 -4.76 -22.16
N LEU A 11 -9.43 -5.22 -21.03
CA LEU A 11 -9.35 -4.40 -19.83
C LEU A 11 -8.50 -3.15 -20.13
N PRO A 12 -8.84 -1.97 -19.60
CA PRO A 12 -8.02 -0.77 -19.77
C PRO A 12 -6.66 -0.92 -19.07
N SER A 13 -5.71 -0.06 -19.42
CA SER A 13 -4.50 0.10 -18.61
C SER A 13 -4.83 0.63 -17.20
N PRO A 14 -3.97 0.39 -16.20
CA PRO A 14 -4.14 0.99 -14.87
C PRO A 14 -4.29 2.52 -14.90
N GLU A 15 -3.54 3.20 -15.77
CA GLU A 15 -3.63 4.65 -15.93
C GLU A 15 -4.99 5.11 -16.45
N GLU A 16 -5.48 4.49 -17.52
CA GLU A 16 -6.80 4.78 -18.10
C GLU A 16 -7.92 4.47 -17.10
N TYR A 17 -7.80 3.34 -16.40
CA TYR A 17 -8.76 2.97 -15.37
C TYR A 17 -8.83 4.02 -14.25
N LEU A 18 -7.68 4.46 -13.73
CA LEU A 18 -7.61 5.46 -12.65
C LEU A 18 -8.08 6.85 -13.09
N LYS A 19 -7.82 7.25 -14.33
CA LYS A 19 -8.37 8.51 -14.90
C LYS A 19 -9.90 8.49 -14.93
N GLN A 20 -10.49 7.34 -15.21
CA GLN A 20 -11.95 7.16 -15.24
C GLN A 20 -12.55 6.93 -13.85
N ASN A 21 -11.76 6.40 -12.91
CA ASN A 21 -12.20 6.02 -11.56
C ASN A 21 -11.24 6.61 -10.50
N PRO A 22 -11.17 7.95 -10.37
CA PRO A 22 -10.24 8.58 -9.45
C PRO A 22 -10.63 8.34 -7.99
N ILE A 23 -9.62 8.27 -7.12
CA ILE A 23 -9.75 8.07 -5.67
C ILE A 23 -9.23 9.33 -4.97
N HIS A 24 -9.96 10.43 -5.15
CA HIS A 24 -9.51 11.76 -4.72
C HIS A 24 -9.24 11.82 -3.22
N GLY A 25 -7.99 12.15 -2.86
CA GLY A 25 -7.60 12.24 -1.45
C GLY A 25 -7.55 10.89 -0.73
N GLY A 26 -7.65 9.78 -1.46
CA GLY A 26 -7.56 8.43 -0.90
C GLY A 26 -6.22 8.14 -0.23
N LEU A 27 -6.21 7.07 0.55
CA LEU A 27 -5.08 6.53 1.28
C LEU A 27 -4.61 5.22 0.64
N LEU A 28 -3.34 5.18 0.23
CA LEU A 28 -2.67 3.95 -0.19
C LEU A 28 -1.83 3.40 0.96
N TYR A 29 -1.99 2.11 1.23
CA TYR A 29 -1.14 1.34 2.12
C TYR A 29 -0.18 0.48 1.30
N TYR A 30 1.12 0.69 1.52
CA TYR A 30 2.19 0.03 0.79
C TYR A 30 3.04 -0.82 1.74
N PRO A 31 2.77 -2.14 1.79
CA PRO A 31 3.58 -3.08 2.54
C PRO A 31 4.82 -3.53 1.73
N GLY A 32 5.95 -2.87 1.94
CA GLY A 32 7.28 -3.28 1.49
C GLY A 32 7.60 -3.07 0.00
N SER A 33 8.88 -2.76 -0.27
CA SER A 33 9.60 -2.89 -1.55
C SER A 33 10.92 -2.09 -1.58
N PHE A 34 11.23 -1.38 -0.49
CA PHE A 34 12.37 -0.47 -0.29
C PHE A 34 12.43 0.71 -1.27
N VAL A 35 12.69 0.44 -2.55
CA VAL A 35 12.96 1.45 -3.60
C VAL A 35 11.87 1.54 -4.66
N ASP A 36 10.89 0.63 -4.68
CA ASP A 36 9.88 0.66 -5.72
C ASP A 36 8.81 1.72 -5.44
N ALA A 37 9.07 2.93 -5.93
CA ALA A 37 8.15 4.05 -5.92
C ALA A 37 6.99 3.96 -6.93
N GLY A 38 7.03 2.99 -7.84
CA GLY A 38 6.13 2.89 -8.99
C GLY A 38 4.64 2.95 -8.63
N PRO A 39 4.15 2.15 -7.66
CA PRO A 39 2.77 2.21 -7.22
C PRO A 39 2.35 3.59 -6.70
N MET A 40 3.19 4.25 -5.89
CA MET A 40 2.87 5.57 -5.34
C MET A 40 2.77 6.62 -6.44
N LYS A 41 3.69 6.60 -7.41
CA LYS A 41 3.67 7.51 -8.59
C LYS A 41 2.38 7.32 -9.41
N LEU A 42 2.06 6.07 -9.76
CA LEU A 42 0.87 5.73 -10.54
C LEU A 42 -0.42 6.27 -9.88
N PHE A 43 -0.64 5.95 -8.60
CA PHE A 43 -1.85 6.35 -7.89
C PHE A 43 -1.89 7.84 -7.58
N HIS A 44 -0.74 8.49 -7.37
CA HIS A 44 -0.67 9.95 -7.20
C HIS A 44 -1.05 10.70 -8.48
N GLN A 45 -0.44 10.32 -9.60
CA GLN A 45 -0.56 11.01 -10.89
C GLN A 45 -1.92 10.77 -11.54
N PHE A 46 -2.39 9.52 -11.56
CA PHE A 46 -3.59 9.14 -12.30
C PHE A 46 -4.81 8.90 -11.40
N GLY A 47 -4.59 8.40 -10.17
CA GLY A 47 -5.66 8.14 -9.21
C GLY A 47 -6.04 9.35 -8.36
N GLY A 48 -5.21 10.39 -8.32
CA GLY A 48 -5.46 11.58 -7.50
C GLY A 48 -5.29 11.34 -5.99
N LEU A 49 -4.59 10.27 -5.59
CA LEU A 49 -4.28 10.00 -4.19
C LEU A 49 -3.33 11.06 -3.63
N ARG A 50 -3.49 11.31 -2.34
CA ARG A 50 -2.73 12.32 -1.58
C ARG A 50 -2.23 11.83 -0.24
N ARG A 51 -2.62 10.63 0.21
CA ARG A 51 -2.16 10.05 1.47
C ARG A 51 -1.52 8.70 1.19
N PHE A 52 -0.34 8.48 1.75
CA PHE A 52 0.45 7.27 1.54
C PHE A 52 1.02 6.80 2.88
N ILE A 53 0.87 5.51 3.17
CA ILE A 53 1.53 4.86 4.30
C ILE A 53 2.41 3.75 3.73
N HIS A 54 3.72 3.92 3.84
CA HIS A 54 4.71 2.91 3.46
C HIS A 54 5.26 2.24 4.71
N VAL A 55 5.20 0.92 4.74
CA VAL A 55 5.75 0.10 5.82
C VAL A 55 6.80 -0.82 5.24
N ASP A 56 8.03 -0.72 5.73
CA ASP A 56 9.14 -1.58 5.31
C ASP A 56 10.18 -1.62 6.44
N TYR A 57 10.75 -2.78 6.70
CA TYR A 57 11.89 -2.91 7.61
C TYR A 57 12.99 -3.69 6.90
N ARG A 58 14.09 -3.01 6.60
CA ARG A 58 15.32 -3.64 6.13
C ARG A 58 16.35 -3.61 7.23
N PRO A 59 16.91 -4.77 7.62
CA PRO A 59 18.02 -4.82 8.55
C PRO A 59 19.12 -3.85 8.11
N HIS A 60 19.69 -3.13 9.08
CA HIS A 60 20.81 -2.20 8.87
C HIS A 60 20.50 -0.99 7.97
N THR A 61 19.24 -0.72 7.63
CA THR A 61 18.86 0.47 6.87
C THR A 61 18.47 1.61 7.81
N SER A 62 19.05 2.80 7.61
CA SER A 62 18.78 3.97 8.44
C SER A 62 17.55 4.76 7.96
N GLN A 63 16.97 5.56 8.86
CA GLN A 63 15.89 6.48 8.54
C GLN A 63 16.23 7.41 7.37
N GLY A 64 17.46 7.96 7.35
CA GLY A 64 17.90 8.85 6.27
C GLY A 64 17.95 8.18 4.90
N THR A 65 18.16 6.87 4.83
CA THR A 65 18.07 6.12 3.57
C THR A 65 16.63 6.09 3.06
N TYR A 66 15.65 5.79 3.91
CA TYR A 66 14.24 5.79 3.54
C TYR A 66 13.69 7.19 3.21
N GLN A 67 14.18 8.23 3.86
CA GLN A 67 13.80 9.62 3.55
C GLN A 67 14.27 10.03 2.15
N ARG A 68 15.46 9.61 1.73
CA ARG A 68 15.98 9.91 0.38
C ARG A 68 15.29 9.12 -0.72
N THR A 69 14.83 7.89 -0.46
CA THR A 69 14.11 7.11 -1.48
C THR A 69 12.76 7.73 -1.84
N THR A 70 12.19 8.55 -0.96
CA THR A 70 10.90 9.20 -1.17
C THR A 70 11.01 10.60 -1.79
N GLU A 71 12.17 11.24 -1.71
CA GLU A 71 12.46 12.59 -2.27
C GLU A 71 12.33 12.66 -3.80
N GLY A 72 12.28 11.53 -4.52
CA GLY A 72 12.05 11.46 -5.97
C GLY A 72 10.68 10.89 -6.37
N VAL A 73 9.76 10.67 -5.43
CA VAL A 73 8.45 10.06 -5.70
C VAL A 73 7.47 11.10 -6.21
N PHE A 74 7.48 12.29 -5.59
CA PHE A 74 6.44 13.30 -5.76
C PHE A 74 6.98 14.60 -6.36
N ASP A 75 8.15 14.61 -7.00
CA ASP A 75 8.74 15.77 -7.70
C ASP A 75 8.71 17.09 -6.88
N ALA A 76 8.90 17.00 -5.56
CA ALA A 76 8.87 18.12 -4.64
C ALA A 76 9.74 17.83 -3.41
N SER A 77 10.26 18.88 -2.77
CA SER A 77 10.98 18.75 -1.50
C SER A 77 10.00 18.57 -0.34
N PRO A 78 10.17 17.54 0.51
CA PRO A 78 9.29 17.34 1.65
C PRO A 78 9.72 18.12 2.90
N GLU A 79 8.74 18.57 3.67
CA GLU A 79 8.94 18.87 5.09
C GLU A 79 8.87 17.56 5.89
N THR A 80 9.96 17.18 6.55
CA THR A 80 10.07 15.89 7.25
C THR A 80 9.96 16.07 8.75
N THR A 81 9.07 15.33 9.40
CA THR A 81 8.91 15.31 10.86
C THR A 81 9.01 13.89 11.41
N PRO A 82 9.79 13.64 12.47
CA PRO A 82 9.70 12.38 13.20
C PRO A 82 8.29 12.20 13.74
N ILE A 83 7.81 10.96 13.76
CA ILE A 83 6.57 10.60 14.46
C ILE A 83 6.91 9.54 15.49
N GLY A 84 6.07 9.38 16.51
CA GLY A 84 6.15 8.27 17.46
C GLY A 84 5.00 7.27 17.28
N PRO A 85 5.07 6.13 18.00
CA PRO A 85 4.06 5.07 17.94
C PRO A 85 2.68 5.52 18.46
N GLU A 86 2.63 6.57 19.29
CA GLU A 86 1.40 7.15 19.84
C GLU A 86 0.43 7.65 18.77
N LYS A 87 0.96 8.07 17.61
CA LYS A 87 0.15 8.42 16.43
C LYS A 87 -0.77 7.27 15.99
N PHE A 88 -0.37 6.04 16.27
CA PHE A 88 -1.10 4.82 15.91
C PHE A 88 -1.73 4.13 17.12
N ARG A 89 -1.89 4.85 18.24
CA ARG A 89 -2.41 4.31 19.51
C ARG A 89 -1.59 3.13 20.05
N ALA A 90 -0.29 3.11 19.75
CA ALA A 90 0.67 2.16 20.29
C ALA A 90 1.57 2.83 21.32
N ARG A 91 2.16 2.05 22.24
CA ARG A 91 3.07 2.59 23.27
C ARG A 91 4.51 2.59 22.79
N ARG A 92 4.89 1.61 21.99
CA ARG A 92 6.24 1.43 21.44
C ARG A 92 6.14 1.00 19.98
N TRP A 93 7.18 1.28 19.21
CA TRP A 93 7.24 0.82 17.82
C TRP A 93 7.14 -0.69 17.68
N LYS A 94 7.77 -1.45 18.57
CA LYS A 94 7.67 -2.92 18.58
C LYS A 94 6.24 -3.45 18.79
N ASP A 95 5.34 -2.65 19.35
CA ASP A 95 3.94 -3.07 19.50
C ASP A 95 3.23 -3.14 18.14
N LEU A 96 3.72 -2.43 17.11
CA LEU A 96 3.21 -2.49 15.74
C LEU A 96 3.73 -3.71 14.95
N TRP A 97 4.55 -4.56 15.55
CA TRP A 97 5.00 -5.78 14.91
C TRP A 97 4.02 -6.93 15.19
N HIS A 98 3.78 -7.77 14.19
CA HIS A 98 3.16 -9.06 14.36
C HIS A 98 4.09 -9.94 15.22
N SER A 99 3.56 -10.56 16.28
CA SER A 99 4.37 -11.24 17.31
C SER A 99 5.40 -12.22 16.74
N GLN A 100 4.98 -13.08 15.81
CA GLN A 100 5.87 -14.06 15.19
C GLN A 100 6.99 -13.46 14.32
N VAL A 101 6.78 -12.24 13.80
CA VAL A 101 7.81 -11.52 13.04
C VAL A 101 8.75 -10.81 14.02
N GLY A 102 8.17 -10.15 15.04
CA GLY A 102 8.94 -9.44 16.04
C GLY A 102 9.87 -10.33 16.86
N GLU A 103 9.45 -11.55 17.22
CA GLU A 103 10.30 -12.53 17.91
C GLU A 103 11.54 -12.91 17.10
N ARG A 104 11.40 -12.99 15.77
CA ARG A 104 12.50 -13.33 14.87
C ARG A 104 13.46 -12.15 14.63
N TRP A 105 12.92 -10.94 14.63
CA TRP A 105 13.63 -9.71 14.27
C TRP A 105 13.71 -8.75 15.47
N GLU A 106 14.01 -9.29 16.65
CA GLU A 106 13.96 -8.55 17.91
C GLU A 106 14.79 -7.25 17.85
N LYS A 107 16.02 -7.33 17.30
CA LYS A 107 16.92 -6.18 17.16
C LYS A 107 16.33 -5.10 16.26
N GLU A 108 15.64 -5.47 15.18
CA GLU A 108 14.98 -4.56 14.26
C GLU A 108 13.73 -3.94 14.90
N THR A 109 13.01 -4.70 15.72
CA THR A 109 11.84 -4.18 16.45
C THR A 109 12.22 -3.07 17.44
N GLU A 110 13.37 -3.19 18.10
CA GLU A 110 13.90 -2.17 19.01
C GLU A 110 14.49 -0.95 18.27
N ARG A 111 14.88 -1.12 17.01
CA ARG A 111 15.39 -0.04 16.13
C ARG A 111 14.32 0.60 15.26
N SER A 112 13.06 0.19 15.43
CA SER A 112 11.95 0.69 14.64
C SER A 112 11.75 2.19 14.86
N PHE A 113 11.33 2.88 13.80
CA PHE A 113 11.12 4.32 13.78
C PHE A 113 10.02 4.67 12.78
N GLY A 114 9.61 5.94 12.76
CA GLY A 114 8.71 6.44 11.75
C GLY A 114 8.92 7.92 11.49
N PHE A 115 8.52 8.37 10.31
CA PHE A 115 8.52 9.77 9.95
C PHE A 115 7.33 10.09 9.05
N LYS A 116 6.95 11.37 9.04
CA LYS A 116 6.01 11.96 8.10
C LYS A 116 6.78 12.88 7.15
N GLN A 117 6.42 12.88 5.88
CA GLN A 117 6.85 13.83 4.88
C GLN A 117 5.62 14.52 4.27
N GLU A 118 5.62 15.84 4.30
CA GLU A 118 4.61 16.66 3.64
C GLU A 118 5.19 17.28 2.38
N PHE A 119 4.61 16.97 1.22
CA PHE A 119 5.03 17.55 -0.06
C PHE A 119 4.05 18.64 -0.49
N ARG A 120 4.58 19.82 -0.79
CA ARG A 120 3.81 20.99 -1.25
C ARG A 120 4.25 21.37 -2.66
N PHE A 121 3.28 21.70 -3.51
CA PHE A 121 3.48 22.00 -4.93
C PHE A 121 3.03 23.45 -5.22
N GLY A 122 3.67 24.12 -6.17
CA GLY A 122 3.26 25.46 -6.60
C GLY A 122 1.97 25.43 -7.46
N GLY A 123 0.97 26.25 -7.13
CA GLY A 123 -0.32 26.35 -7.83
C GLY A 123 -1.53 25.91 -6.98
N PRO A 124 -2.76 25.85 -7.54
CA PRO A 124 -3.99 25.53 -6.78
C PRO A 124 -4.11 24.07 -6.32
N LYS A 125 -3.05 23.27 -6.42
CA LYS A 125 -2.97 21.88 -5.97
C LYS A 125 -1.62 21.64 -5.29
N LYS A 126 -1.47 20.71 -4.35
CA LYS A 126 -2.35 19.98 -3.43
C LYS A 126 -1.33 19.23 -2.57
N HIS A 127 -1.45 19.35 -1.26
CA HIS A 127 -0.59 18.68 -0.29
C HIS A 127 -0.63 17.14 -0.45
N VAL A 128 0.54 16.49 -0.36
CA VAL A 128 0.67 15.03 -0.21
C VAL A 128 1.20 14.73 1.18
N ASP A 129 0.50 13.87 1.90
CA ASP A 129 0.91 13.26 3.16
C ASP A 129 1.55 11.90 2.89
N PHE A 130 2.84 11.77 3.19
CA PHE A 130 3.53 10.50 3.20
C PHE A 130 3.90 10.15 4.65
N THR A 131 3.66 8.90 5.04
CA THR A 131 4.05 8.37 6.34
C THR A 131 4.85 7.09 6.11
N PHE A 132 6.02 7.02 6.72
CA PHE A 132 6.85 5.82 6.75
C PHE A 132 6.91 5.24 8.16
N MET A 133 6.87 3.91 8.26
CA MET A 133 7.14 3.18 9.49
C MET A 133 8.09 2.01 9.21
N SER A 134 9.19 1.96 9.97
CA SER A 134 10.13 0.84 9.98
C SER A 134 9.62 -0.26 10.89
N VAL A 135 8.58 -0.97 10.46
CA VAL A 135 7.93 -2.08 11.19
C VAL A 135 7.45 -3.13 10.20
N ASP A 136 6.98 -4.29 10.66
CA ASP A 136 6.34 -5.24 9.73
C ASP A 136 4.94 -4.80 9.30
N ALA A 137 4.59 -5.16 8.07
CA ALA A 137 3.36 -4.70 7.44
C ALA A 137 2.09 -5.28 8.08
N ILE A 138 2.12 -6.55 8.47
CA ILE A 138 0.93 -7.25 8.97
C ILE A 138 0.52 -6.70 10.34
N GLY A 139 1.50 -6.50 11.22
CA GLY A 139 1.30 -5.89 12.53
C GLY A 139 0.84 -4.44 12.43
N ALA A 140 1.45 -3.65 11.53
CA ALA A 140 1.10 -2.24 11.34
C ALA A 140 -0.38 -2.07 10.97
N TRP A 141 -0.91 -2.94 10.10
CA TRP A 141 -2.30 -2.85 9.62
C TRP A 141 -3.32 -2.70 10.75
N LYS A 142 -3.24 -3.56 11.77
CA LYS A 142 -4.17 -3.54 12.90
C LYS A 142 -4.19 -2.18 13.61
N PHE A 143 -3.03 -1.57 13.80
CA PHE A 143 -2.92 -0.26 14.47
C PHE A 143 -3.39 0.87 13.58
N LEU A 144 -3.13 0.80 12.28
CA LEU A 144 -3.63 1.76 11.30
C LEU A 144 -5.16 1.83 11.31
N ILE A 145 -5.84 0.68 11.22
CA ILE A 145 -7.30 0.62 11.24
C ILE A 145 -7.85 1.17 12.55
N ARG A 146 -7.25 0.79 13.69
CA ARG A 146 -7.65 1.30 15.03
C ARG A 146 -7.43 2.81 15.19
N ALA A 147 -6.44 3.36 14.52
CA ALA A 147 -6.15 4.79 14.50
C ALA A 147 -7.04 5.56 13.51
N GLY A 148 -7.96 4.90 12.79
CA GLY A 148 -8.82 5.50 11.78
C GLY A 148 -8.13 5.75 10.44
N SER A 149 -6.92 5.21 10.24
CA SER A 149 -6.24 5.22 8.95
C SER A 149 -6.77 4.05 8.12
N LEU A 150 -7.82 4.30 7.34
CA LEU A 150 -8.55 3.31 6.55
C LEU A 150 -8.09 3.35 5.08
N PRO A 151 -7.22 2.43 4.61
CA PRO A 151 -6.69 2.51 3.25
C PRO A 151 -7.75 2.15 2.21
N ASP A 152 -7.79 2.91 1.12
CA ASP A 152 -8.62 2.66 -0.06
C ASP A 152 -7.93 1.67 -1.02
N VAL A 153 -6.60 1.68 -1.01
CA VAL A 153 -5.75 0.87 -1.88
C VAL A 153 -4.72 0.13 -1.02
N VAL A 154 -4.56 -1.16 -1.26
CA VAL A 154 -3.43 -1.96 -0.73
C VAL A 154 -2.58 -2.46 -1.89
N VAL A 155 -1.28 -2.19 -1.84
CA VAL A 155 -0.32 -2.77 -2.78
C VAL A 155 0.06 -4.17 -2.30
N MET A 156 0.09 -5.13 -3.22
CA MET A 156 0.41 -6.53 -2.93
C MET A 156 1.59 -6.95 -3.80
N CYS A 157 2.80 -6.88 -3.23
CA CYS A 157 4.04 -7.34 -3.86
C CYS A 157 4.73 -8.35 -2.92
N ALA A 158 5.31 -9.42 -3.48
CA ALA A 158 5.84 -10.54 -2.70
C ALA A 158 7.25 -10.28 -2.10
N ASP A 159 7.90 -9.16 -2.43
CA ASP A 159 9.37 -9.10 -2.33
C ASP A 159 9.94 -8.33 -1.13
N GLY A 160 9.12 -7.70 -0.30
CA GLY A 160 9.62 -7.05 0.91
C GLY A 160 9.53 -8.01 2.08
N LEU A 161 10.62 -8.72 2.47
CA LEU A 161 10.94 -9.32 3.78
C LEU A 161 9.80 -9.78 4.75
N ASN A 162 8.58 -10.02 4.30
CA ASN A 162 7.39 -10.20 5.12
C ASN A 162 7.02 -11.68 5.10
N TRP A 163 7.68 -12.41 5.99
CA TRP A 163 7.71 -13.86 6.23
C TRP A 163 6.36 -14.56 6.49
N ALA A 164 5.21 -13.95 6.18
CA ALA A 164 3.95 -14.64 6.31
C ALA A 164 3.91 -15.84 5.37
N GLU A 165 3.76 -17.03 5.93
CA GLU A 165 3.34 -18.21 5.17
C GLU A 165 2.05 -17.88 4.40
N GLY A 166 2.07 -18.06 3.07
CA GLY A 166 1.01 -17.62 2.15
C GLY A 166 1.13 -16.17 1.65
N GLY A 167 2.11 -15.41 2.12
CA GLY A 167 2.42 -14.04 1.70
C GLY A 167 1.34 -13.01 2.04
N PHE A 168 1.34 -11.90 1.29
CA PHE A 168 0.30 -10.89 1.35
C PHE A 168 -0.97 -11.27 0.57
N GLY A 169 -0.86 -12.30 -0.28
CA GLY A 169 -1.90 -12.75 -1.20
C GLY A 169 -2.89 -13.77 -0.64
N GLY A 170 -3.95 -14.01 -1.41
CA GLY A 170 -4.93 -15.06 -1.19
C GLY A 170 -5.57 -15.00 0.20
N GLU A 171 -5.85 -16.16 0.79
CA GLU A 171 -6.39 -16.28 2.15
C GLU A 171 -5.31 -16.34 3.24
N GLY A 172 -4.11 -15.83 2.94
CA GLY A 172 -2.94 -15.81 3.83
C GLY A 172 -3.11 -14.93 5.08
N ARG A 173 -2.03 -14.79 5.85
CA ARG A 173 -2.09 -14.09 7.16
C ARG A 173 -2.55 -12.65 7.07
N PHE A 174 -2.12 -11.92 6.04
CA PHE A 174 -2.55 -10.53 5.90
C PHE A 174 -4.05 -10.43 5.64
N TYR A 175 -4.60 -11.31 4.80
CA TYR A 175 -6.04 -11.44 4.58
C TYR A 175 -6.80 -11.71 5.88
N GLN A 176 -6.27 -12.59 6.75
CA GLN A 176 -6.90 -12.87 8.05
C GLN A 176 -6.90 -11.64 8.97
N GLU A 177 -5.83 -10.85 8.99
CA GLU A 177 -5.79 -9.59 9.77
C GLU A 177 -6.73 -8.52 9.20
N VAL A 178 -6.86 -8.42 7.88
CA VAL A 178 -7.85 -7.56 7.21
C VAL A 178 -9.27 -7.96 7.59
N LYS A 179 -9.57 -9.26 7.54
CA LYS A 179 -10.86 -9.83 7.95
C LYS A 179 -11.18 -9.54 9.42
N LYS A 180 -10.21 -9.72 10.33
CA LYS A 180 -10.38 -9.41 11.76
C LYS A 180 -10.56 -7.92 12.03
N ALA A 181 -9.84 -7.07 11.30
CA ALA A 181 -9.92 -5.62 11.45
C ALA A 181 -11.24 -5.04 10.92
N GLY A 182 -11.96 -5.78 10.06
CA GLY A 182 -13.27 -5.39 9.54
C GLY A 182 -13.22 -4.30 8.46
N HIS A 183 -12.04 -3.81 8.10
CA HIS A 183 -11.84 -2.84 7.03
C HIS A 183 -11.26 -3.52 5.80
N TRP A 184 -11.93 -3.35 4.65
CA TRP A 184 -11.50 -3.90 3.37
C TRP A 184 -11.25 -2.74 2.39
N PRO A 185 -10.05 -2.63 1.78
CA PRO A 185 -9.78 -1.60 0.80
C PRO A 185 -10.68 -1.77 -0.43
N GLU A 186 -11.03 -0.69 -1.11
CA GLU A 186 -11.78 -0.82 -2.37
C GLU A 186 -10.93 -1.46 -3.47
N PHE A 187 -9.62 -1.21 -3.46
CA PHE A 187 -8.71 -1.66 -4.49
C PHE A 187 -7.51 -2.43 -3.94
N LEU A 188 -7.08 -3.42 -4.71
CA LEU A 188 -5.77 -4.06 -4.57
C LEU A 188 -4.95 -3.74 -5.81
N PHE A 189 -3.67 -3.44 -5.61
CA PHE A 189 -2.73 -3.32 -6.71
C PHE A 189 -1.73 -4.47 -6.63
N VAL A 190 -1.93 -5.47 -7.47
CA VAL A 190 -1.38 -6.82 -7.28
C VAL A 190 -0.32 -7.10 -8.32
N GLY A 191 0.87 -7.51 -7.88
CA GLY A 191 1.95 -8.03 -8.72
C GLY A 191 2.06 -9.54 -8.67
N CYS A 192 3.10 -10.06 -8.03
CA CYS A 192 3.38 -11.49 -7.83
C CYS A 192 2.59 -12.16 -6.69
N SER A 193 1.41 -11.64 -6.36
CA SER A 193 0.55 -12.21 -5.31
C SER A 193 -0.77 -12.68 -5.90
N ILE A 194 -1.42 -13.63 -5.23
CA ILE A 194 -2.82 -13.97 -5.52
C ILE A 194 -3.69 -12.84 -4.91
N PRO A 195 -4.63 -12.23 -5.64
CA PRO A 195 -5.54 -11.24 -5.06
C PRO A 195 -6.37 -11.87 -3.92
N TRP A 196 -6.87 -11.05 -3.00
CA TRP A 196 -7.80 -11.54 -1.98
C TRP A 196 -9.13 -11.99 -2.60
N PRO A 197 -9.81 -13.01 -2.02
CA PRO A 197 -11.15 -13.39 -2.44
C PRO A 197 -12.14 -12.21 -2.47
N GLY A 198 -13.00 -12.18 -3.48
CA GLY A 198 -13.99 -11.12 -3.68
C GLY A 198 -13.42 -9.86 -4.35
N TYR A 199 -12.25 -9.94 -4.97
CA TYR A 199 -11.69 -8.89 -5.82
C TYR A 199 -11.60 -9.35 -7.27
N LYS A 200 -12.04 -8.50 -8.19
CA LYS A 200 -12.02 -8.76 -9.63
C LYS A 200 -11.02 -7.85 -10.32
N GLN A 201 -10.25 -8.41 -11.25
CA GLN A 201 -9.32 -7.64 -12.08
C GLN A 201 -10.09 -6.64 -12.95
N VAL A 202 -9.67 -5.37 -12.92
CA VAL A 202 -10.32 -4.27 -13.66
C VAL A 202 -9.39 -3.52 -14.60
N SER A 203 -8.10 -3.84 -14.58
CA SER A 203 -7.11 -3.36 -15.55
C SER A 203 -6.25 -4.51 -16.06
N HIS A 204 -5.69 -4.38 -17.27
CA HIS A 204 -4.62 -5.30 -17.67
C HIS A 204 -3.36 -5.07 -16.83
N SER A 205 -2.42 -6.02 -16.89
CA SER A 205 -1.15 -5.91 -16.18
C SER A 205 -0.20 -4.97 -16.90
N ILE A 206 0.56 -4.16 -16.16
CA ILE A 206 1.65 -3.33 -16.67
C ILE A 206 2.91 -3.56 -15.84
N VAL A 207 4.06 -3.39 -16.47
CA VAL A 207 5.35 -3.30 -15.77
C VAL A 207 5.60 -1.83 -15.43
N ILE A 208 5.98 -1.54 -14.18
CA ILE A 208 6.33 -0.19 -13.73
C ILE A 208 7.80 -0.20 -13.31
N GLY A 209 8.64 0.56 -14.01
CA GLY A 209 10.10 0.49 -13.85
C GLY A 209 10.63 -0.91 -14.16
N ASP A 210 11.56 -1.41 -13.34
CA ASP A 210 12.10 -2.78 -13.44
C ASP A 210 11.28 -3.80 -12.63
N GLY A 211 10.05 -3.45 -12.24
CA GLY A 211 9.20 -4.25 -11.38
C GLY A 211 8.50 -5.40 -12.09
N LEU A 212 7.79 -6.21 -11.29
CA LEU A 212 6.94 -7.28 -11.81
C LEU A 212 5.66 -6.71 -12.45
N PRO A 213 5.02 -7.41 -13.40
CA PRO A 213 3.73 -7.01 -13.94
C PRO A 213 2.67 -6.87 -12.84
N ARG A 214 1.94 -5.75 -12.82
CA ARG A 214 0.90 -5.45 -11.83
C ARG A 214 -0.40 -5.00 -12.46
N SER A 215 -1.51 -5.36 -11.81
CA SER A 215 -2.86 -4.95 -12.22
C SER A 215 -3.69 -4.47 -11.03
N ILE A 216 -4.71 -3.67 -11.34
CA ILE A 216 -5.70 -3.20 -10.37
C ILE A 216 -6.80 -4.25 -10.28
N TYR A 217 -7.14 -4.60 -9.06
CA TYR A 217 -8.32 -5.37 -8.71
C TYR A 217 -9.24 -4.49 -7.88
N ARG A 218 -10.55 -4.60 -8.11
CA ARG A 218 -11.58 -3.90 -7.35
C ARG A 218 -12.40 -4.90 -6.56
N ARG A 219 -12.71 -4.55 -5.32
CA ARG A 219 -13.62 -5.33 -4.47
C ARG A 219 -14.97 -5.42 -5.14
N GLU A 220 -15.47 -6.64 -5.30
CA GLU A 220 -16.85 -6.87 -5.67
C GLU A 220 -17.70 -6.41 -4.49
N LYS A 221 -18.52 -5.38 -4.69
CA LYS A 221 -19.60 -5.11 -3.74
C LYS A 221 -20.46 -6.36 -3.77
N LYS A 222 -20.44 -7.16 -2.69
CA LYS A 222 -21.55 -8.10 -2.48
C LYS A 222 -22.79 -7.23 -2.61
N ALA A 223 -23.70 -7.60 -3.51
CA ALA A 223 -25.04 -7.07 -3.45
C ALA A 223 -25.49 -7.39 -2.03
N ASP A 224 -25.56 -6.37 -1.18
CA ASP A 224 -26.35 -6.45 0.04
C ASP A 224 -27.76 -6.76 -0.48
N ARG A 225 -28.06 -8.06 -0.56
CA ARG A 225 -29.43 -8.48 -0.77
C ARG A 225 -30.14 -8.19 0.55
N PRO A 226 -31.26 -7.46 0.48
CA PRO A 226 -32.05 -7.13 1.66
C PRO A 226 -32.48 -8.40 2.42
#